data_AF-M1BYY0-F1
#
_entry.id   AF-M1BYY0-F1
#
_cell.length_a   1.000
_cell.length_b   1.000
_cell.length_c   1.000
_cell.angle_alpha   90.00
_cell.angle_beta   90.00
_cell.angle_gamma   90.00
#
_symmetry.space_group_name_H-M   'P 1'
#
loop_
_entity.id
_entity.type
_entity.pdbx_description
1 polymer ?
#
loop_
_entity_poly.entity_id
_entity_poly.type
_entity_poly.pdbx_seq_one_letter_code
_entity_poly.pdbx_strand_id
1 'polypeptide(L)' 'MMIQVALLCTQASPEDRPAMSDVVRMLEGEGLAERWEEWQHVEVNRRQEYERLQRRFDWGEDTMFNHDAVELSGGR' A
#
# COMPACT_ATOMS: atom_id res chain seq x y z
N MET A 1 14.09 1.56 -14.29
CA MET A 1 13.15 1.11 -15.34
C MET A 1 12.32 -0.09 -14.90
N MET A 2 12.87 -1.32 -14.85
CA MET A 2 12.06 -2.53 -14.59
C MET A 2 11.30 -2.54 -13.26
N ILE A 3 11.95 -2.07 -12.18
CA ILE A 3 11.31 -1.99 -10.85
C ILE A 3 10.13 -1.01 -10.87
N GLN A 4 10.26 0.13 -11.56
CA GLN A 4 9.20 1.13 -11.66
C GLN A 4 7.99 0.58 -12.40
N VAL A 5 8.23 -0.09 -13.54
CA VAL A 5 7.18 -0.78 -14.30
C VAL A 5 6.51 -1.86 -13.45
N ALA A 6 7.30 -2.68 -12.73
CA ALA A 6 6.75 -3.72 -11.86
C ALA A 6 5.85 -3.14 -10.76
N LEU A 7 6.27 -2.04 -10.12
CA LEU A 7 5.48 -1.36 -9.08
C LEU A 7 4.18 -0.75 -9.63
N LEU A 8 4.20 -0.18 -10.84
CA LEU A 8 2.98 0.30 -11.50
C LEU A 8 2.01 -0.85 -11.82
N CYS A 9 2.52 -2.02 -12.22
CA CYS A 9 1.69 -3.19 -12.53
C CYS A 9 1.06 -3.86 -11.30
N THR A 10 1.62 -3.68 -10.11
CA THR A 10 1.15 -4.31 -8.86
C THR A 10 0.35 -3.36 -7.96
N GLN A 11 -0.17 -2.27 -8.51
CA GLN A 11 -1.01 -1.33 -7.78
C GLN A 11 -2.25 -2.01 -7.18
N ALA A 12 -2.63 -1.55 -5.98
CA ALA A 12 -3.69 -2.15 -5.18
C ALA A 12 -5.03 -2.11 -5.92
N SER A 13 -5.38 -0.96 -6.51
CA SER A 13 -6.57 -0.85 -7.35
C SER A 13 -6.29 -1.38 -8.76
N PRO A 14 -7.15 -2.25 -9.31
CA PRO A 14 -6.98 -2.77 -10.66
C PRO A 14 -7.10 -1.70 -11.74
N GLU A 15 -7.89 -0.64 -11.52
CA GLU A 15 -8.07 0.48 -12.44
C GLU A 15 -6.83 1.35 -12.62
N ASP A 16 -5.91 1.39 -11.66
CA ASP A 16 -4.69 2.20 -11.76
C ASP A 16 -3.61 1.49 -12.60
N ARG A 17 -3.71 0.15 -12.69
CA ARG A 17 -2.71 -0.68 -13.36
C ARG A 17 -2.64 -0.33 -14.86
N PRO A 18 -1.44 -0.17 -15.42
CA PRO A 18 -1.27 0.12 -16.83
C PRO A 18 -1.81 -1.01 -17.71
N ALA A 19 -2.39 -0.64 -18.85
CA ALA A 19 -2.68 -1.61 -19.90
C ALA A 19 -1.37 -2.26 -20.39
N MET A 20 -1.42 -3.52 -20.84
CA MET A 20 -0.21 -4.19 -21.33
C MET A 20 0.44 -3.49 -22.52
N SER A 21 -0.33 -2.78 -23.35
CA SER A 21 0.20 -1.90 -24.41
C SER A 21 1.06 -0.78 -23.83
N ASP A 22 0.63 -0.15 -22.75
CA ASP A 22 1.39 0.92 -22.09
C ASP A 22 2.64 0.37 -21.44
N VAL A 23 2.56 -0.84 -20.86
CA VAL A 23 3.72 -1.54 -20.30
C VAL A 23 4.79 -1.74 -21.36
N VAL A 24 4.41 -2.19 -22.56
CA VAL A 24 5.37 -2.34 -23.67
C VAL A 24 5.98 -1.00 -24.05
N ARG A 25 5.18 0.06 -24.19
CA ARG A 25 5.69 1.40 -24.51
C ARG A 25 6.65 1.94 -23.45
N MET A 26 6.35 1.72 -22.18
CA MET A 26 7.24 2.06 -21.06
C MET A 26 8.56 1.29 -21.11
N LEU A 27 8.53 0.03 -21.55
CA LEU A 27 9.74 -0.79 -21.74
C LEU A 27 10.56 -0.35 -22.96
N GLU A 28 9.91 0.19 -23.98
CA GLU A 28 10.53 0.80 -25.17
C GLU A 28 11.11 2.19 -24.89
N GLY A 29 10.81 2.78 -23.73
CA GLY A 29 11.38 4.05 -23.25
C GLY A 29 10.42 5.24 -23.29
N GLU A 30 9.14 5.03 -23.58
CA GLU A 30 8.14 6.09 -23.68
C GLU A 30 7.31 6.25 -22.40
N GLY A 31 7.08 7.49 -21.95
CA GLY A 31 6.05 7.83 -20.96
C GLY A 31 6.23 7.32 -19.52
N LEU A 32 7.28 6.51 -19.24
CA LEU A 32 7.51 5.98 -17.89
C LEU A 32 7.83 7.08 -16.87
N ALA A 33 8.59 8.12 -17.26
CA ALA A 33 9.03 9.17 -16.34
C ALA A 33 7.85 9.99 -15.80
N GLU A 34 6.96 10.44 -16.70
CA GLU A 34 5.76 11.22 -16.37
C GLU A 34 4.82 10.41 -15.46
N ARG A 35 4.52 9.16 -15.87
CA ARG A 35 3.66 8.27 -15.09
C ARG A 35 4.25 7.91 -13.72
N TRP A 36 5.57 7.78 -13.63
CA TRP A 36 6.25 7.53 -12.36
C TRP A 36 6.16 8.71 -11.40
N GLU A 37 6.24 9.94 -11.92
CA GLU A 37 6.10 11.16 -11.12
C GLU A 37 4.68 11.29 -10.54
N GLU A 38 3.66 10.98 -11.34
CA GLU A 38 2.26 10.93 -10.87
C GLU A 38 2.10 9.90 -9.74
N TRP A 39 2.64 8.70 -9.93
CA TRP A 39 2.57 7.64 -8.92
C TRP A 39 3.26 8.02 -7.61
N GLN A 40 4.42 8.67 -7.66
CA GLN A 40 5.12 9.14 -6.47
C GLN A 40 4.28 10.10 -5.63
N HIS A 41 3.56 11.04 -6.27
CA HIS A 41 2.67 11.96 -5.57
C HIS A 41 1.54 11.24 -4.85
N VAL A 42 0.91 10.26 -5.52
CA VAL A 42 -0.17 9.45 -4.93
C VAL A 42 0.36 8.60 -3.77
N GLU A 43 1.52 7.96 -3.95
CA GLU A 43 2.11 7.09 -2.91
C GLU A 43 2.52 7.89 -1.67
N VAL A 44 3.08 9.08 -1.83
CA VAL A 44 3.39 9.98 -0.70
C VAL A 44 2.13 10.38 0.06
N ASN A 45 1.04 10.71 -0.65
CA ASN A 45 -0.24 11.03 -0.01
C ASN A 45 -0.78 9.83 0.76
N ARG A 46 -0.81 8.66 0.11
CA ARG A 46 -1.24 7.40 0.73
C ARG A 46 -0.45 7.09 2.01
N ARG A 47 0.88 7.24 1.95
CA ARG A 47 1.75 7.05 3.12
C ARG A 47 1.41 8.03 4.24
N GLN A 48 1.20 9.31 3.94
CA GLN A 48 0.81 10.30 4.94
C GLN A 48 -0.55 9.99 5.56
N GLU A 49 -1.51 9.49 4.77
CA GLU A 49 -2.79 9.01 5.30
C GLU A 49 -2.62 7.83 6.23
N TYR A 50 -1.81 6.82 5.86
CA TYR A 50 -1.49 5.70 6.76
C TYR A 50 -0.83 6.18 8.04
N GLU A 51 0.13 7.11 7.98
CA GLU A 51 0.79 7.67 9.17
C GLU A 51 -0.19 8.52 10.03
N ARG A 52 -1.14 9.23 9.41
CA ARG A 52 -2.21 9.95 10.12
C ARG A 52 -3.17 8.99 10.80
N LEU A 53 -3.59 7.93 10.11
CA LEU A 53 -4.43 6.89 10.67
C LEU A 53 -3.71 6.19 11.82
N GLN A 54 -2.46 5.77 11.62
CA GLN A 54 -1.64 5.16 12.65
C GLN A 54 -1.50 6.07 13.87
N ARG A 55 -1.18 7.36 13.70
CA ARG A 55 -1.17 8.32 14.81
C ARG A 55 -2.52 8.44 15.50
N ARG A 56 -3.64 8.40 14.76
CA ARG A 56 -4.99 8.42 15.36
C ARG A 56 -5.25 7.16 16.19
N PHE A 57 -4.73 6.01 15.79
CA PHE A 57 -4.86 4.74 16.53
C PHE A 57 -3.88 4.63 17.71
N ASP A 58 -2.69 5.24 17.62
CA ASP A 58 -1.66 5.31 18.67
C ASP A 58 -2.20 6.01 19.94
N TRP A 59 -3.00 7.08 19.79
CA TRP A 59 -3.72 7.71 20.92
C TRP A 59 -4.89 6.87 21.51
N GLY A 60 -5.18 5.69 20.95
CA GLY A 60 -6.23 4.77 21.40
C GLY A 60 -5.70 3.49 22.08
N GLU A 61 -4.38 3.34 22.23
CA GLU A 61 -3.73 2.10 22.70
C GLU A 61 -3.88 1.79 24.19
N ASP A 62 -4.49 2.66 25.00
CA ASP A 62 -4.78 2.32 26.41
C ASP A 62 -5.82 1.18 26.56
N THR A 63 -6.50 0.75 25.49
CA THR A 63 -7.61 -0.23 25.60
C THR A 63 -7.37 -1.59 24.93
N MET A 64 -6.22 -1.83 24.29
CA MET A 64 -6.03 -3.05 23.47
C MET A 64 -4.87 -3.95 23.91
N PHE A 65 -4.56 -4.01 25.21
CA PHE A 65 -3.58 -4.97 25.75
C PHE A 65 -4.12 -5.97 26.80
N ASN A 66 -5.42 -5.99 27.10
CA ASN A 66 -6.02 -7.01 27.98
C ASN A 66 -6.92 -7.98 27.20
N HIS A 67 -6.35 -8.75 26.26
CA HIS A 67 -6.97 -10.02 25.91
C HIS A 67 -6.35 -11.09 26.81
N ASP A 68 -6.90 -11.23 28.01
CA ASP A 68 -6.60 -12.40 28.84
C ASP A 68 -7.07 -13.66 28.10
N ALA A 69 -6.18 -14.65 28.02
CA ALA A 69 -6.49 -15.93 27.42
C ALA A 69 -7.60 -16.63 28.22
N VAL A 70 -8.73 -16.92 27.56
CA VAL A 70 -9.78 -17.76 28.16
C VAL A 70 -9.25 -19.18 28.34
N GLU A 71 -9.00 -19.58 29.59
CA GLU A 71 -8.63 -20.95 29.94
C GLU A 71 -9.81 -21.89 29.70
N LEU A 72 -9.66 -22.81 28.74
CA LEU A 72 -10.63 -23.87 28.45
C LEU A 72 -10.08 -25.24 28.86
N SER A 73 -9.85 -25.46 30.16
CA SER A 73 -9.92 -26.82 30.72
C SER A 73 -10.03 -26.79 32.25
N GLY A 74 -11.26 -26.66 32.75
CA GLY A 74 -11.62 -27.22 34.05
C GLY A 74 -11.84 -28.72 33.89
N GLY A 75 -10.76 -29.50 33.82
CA GLY A 75 -10.80 -30.96 33.92
C GLY A 75 -10.91 -31.36 35.39
N ARG A 76 -11.95 -32.14 35.74
CA ARG A 76 -12.23 -32.63 37.09
C ARG A 76 -11.12 -33.51 37.67
#